data_AF-H6RLT9-F1
#
_entry.id   AF-H6RLT9-F1
#
_cell.length_a   1.000
_cell.length_b   1.000
_cell.length_c   1.000
_cell.angle_alpha   90.00
_cell.angle_beta   90.00
_cell.angle_gamma   90.00
#
_symmetry.space_group_name_H-M   'P 1'
#
loop_
_entity.id
_entity.type
_entity.pdbx_description
1 polymer ?
#
loop_
_entity_poly.entity_id
_entity_poly.type
_entity_poly.pdbx_seq_one_letter_code
_entity_poly.pdbx_strand_id
1 'polypeptide(L)'
;MQKDSLLPTTRELAAGPEREPLDPDAAISIRGLVKRYGRFVAVDGLDLDIRRGEIFALLGPNGAGKTTTVEICEGYRARNAGDVRVLGQDPADGARAWKAQLGIVLQSGAGDSQLTTREMLTAQASYYADPRDPDEVLELVGLTEKAGVRGKSLSGGQRRRLDVALGIIGRPTLLFLDEPTTGFDPEARRQFWSLIRSLRELGTTMLLTTHYLDEAEALADRVGVITRGRLVEVAVPSLLGGRETAPAVVSWTEDGVRRTEATATPTALLRELAGRFPAEIPDLAVARPTLEDVYLQMIGEAR
;
A
#
# COMPACT_ATOMS: atom_id res chain seq x y z
N MET A 1 8.19 34.68 -62.50
CA MET A 1 7.27 35.09 -61.43
C MET A 1 6.58 33.82 -60.92
N GLN A 2 7.01 33.32 -59.74
CA GLN A 2 6.29 32.47 -58.77
C GLN A 2 5.40 31.31 -59.31
N LYS A 3 5.53 30.04 -58.90
CA LYS A 3 5.75 29.47 -57.55
C LYS A 3 6.26 28.03 -57.70
N ASP A 4 7.32 27.71 -56.97
CA ASP A 4 7.72 26.33 -56.70
C ASP A 4 6.67 25.62 -55.83
N SER A 5 6.31 24.42 -56.27
CA SER A 5 5.48 23.46 -55.57
C SER A 5 6.36 22.74 -54.53
N LEU A 6 6.26 23.16 -53.27
CA LEU A 6 6.73 22.40 -52.13
C LEU A 6 5.50 21.93 -51.35
N LEU A 7 5.24 20.63 -51.45
CA LEU A 7 4.31 19.91 -50.57
C LEU A 7 4.79 20.06 -49.12
N PRO A 8 3.94 20.45 -48.16
CA PRO A 8 4.32 20.41 -46.76
C PRO A 8 4.46 18.94 -46.33
N THR A 9 5.66 18.65 -45.85
CA THR A 9 6.12 17.37 -45.32
C THR A 9 5.39 17.06 -44.00
N THR A 10 5.03 15.78 -43.83
CA THR A 10 4.81 15.08 -42.56
C THR A 10 4.18 15.88 -41.42
N ARG A 11 2.87 15.66 -41.23
CA ARG A 11 2.15 15.85 -39.97
C ARG A 11 3.04 15.50 -38.78
N GLU A 12 3.36 16.51 -37.98
CA GLU A 12 3.77 16.34 -36.59
C GLU A 12 2.76 15.39 -35.92
N LEU A 13 3.23 14.17 -35.66
CA LEU A 13 2.60 13.30 -34.69
C LEU A 13 2.74 14.04 -33.36
N ALA A 14 1.61 14.56 -32.86
CA ALA A 14 1.50 15.11 -31.52
C ALA A 14 2.16 14.12 -30.55
N ALA A 15 3.26 14.55 -29.92
CA ALA A 15 3.84 13.85 -28.81
C ALA A 15 2.72 13.59 -27.79
N GLY A 16 2.53 12.33 -27.39
CA GLY A 16 1.71 12.02 -26.23
C GLY A 16 2.19 12.83 -25.02
N PRO A 17 1.37 12.97 -23.96
CA PRO A 17 1.76 13.75 -22.78
C PRO A 17 3.16 13.31 -22.34
N GLU A 18 4.09 14.27 -22.26
CA GLU A 18 5.46 14.01 -21.79
C GLU A 18 5.35 13.29 -20.45
N ARG A 19 5.79 12.03 -20.42
CA ARG A 19 5.80 11.25 -19.19
C ARG A 19 6.72 11.97 -18.21
N GLU A 20 6.20 12.20 -17.01
CA GLU A 20 6.97 12.79 -15.93
C GLU A 20 8.27 11.99 -15.74
N PRO A 21 9.44 12.63 -15.59
CA PRO A 21 10.69 11.89 -15.40
C PRO A 21 10.66 11.13 -14.08
N LEU A 22 11.52 10.10 -13.97
CA LEU A 22 11.77 9.43 -12.69
C LEU A 22 12.25 10.44 -11.64
N ASP A 23 11.72 10.33 -10.43
CA ASP A 23 12.17 11.10 -9.28
C ASP A 23 13.45 10.46 -8.69
N PRO A 24 14.61 11.14 -8.73
CA PRO A 24 15.86 10.61 -8.19
C PRO A 24 15.89 10.59 -6.65
N ASP A 25 15.05 11.38 -5.98
CA ASP A 25 15.01 11.50 -4.52
C ASP A 25 14.06 10.47 -3.88
N ALA A 26 13.13 9.92 -4.67
CA ALA A 26 12.22 8.87 -4.26
C ALA A 26 12.94 7.55 -3.90
N ALA A 27 12.39 6.80 -2.95
CA ALA A 27 12.83 5.45 -2.63
C ALA A 27 12.41 4.45 -3.71
N ILE A 28 11.20 4.63 -4.28
CA ILE A 28 10.73 3.91 -5.46
C ILE A 28 10.18 4.95 -6.43
N SER A 29 10.64 4.94 -7.69
CA SER A 29 10.09 5.73 -8.76
C SER A 29 9.80 4.85 -9.97
N ILE A 30 8.58 4.94 -10.49
CA ILE A 30 8.05 4.11 -11.56
C ILE A 30 7.43 5.00 -12.62
N ARG A 31 7.77 4.76 -13.90
CA ARG A 31 7.13 5.43 -15.04
C ARG A 31 6.67 4.45 -16.10
N GLY A 32 5.38 4.49 -16.45
CA GLY A 32 4.77 3.73 -17.51
C GLY A 32 4.96 2.22 -17.39
N LEU A 33 4.95 1.67 -16.17
CA LEU A 33 5.20 0.25 -15.92
C LEU A 33 4.14 -0.63 -16.56
N VAL A 34 4.57 -1.62 -17.34
CA VAL A 34 3.68 -2.59 -17.98
C VAL A 34 4.14 -4.01 -17.67
N LYS A 35 3.19 -4.87 -17.29
CA LYS A 35 3.39 -6.31 -17.20
C LYS A 35 2.24 -7.08 -17.84
N ARG A 36 2.57 -8.02 -18.72
CA ARG A 36 1.65 -8.89 -19.45
C ARG A 36 1.97 -10.36 -19.22
N TYR A 37 0.91 -11.17 -19.12
CA TYR A 37 0.94 -12.63 -19.09
C TYR A 37 0.08 -13.15 -20.24
N GLY A 38 0.72 -13.44 -21.38
CA GLY A 38 0.01 -13.72 -22.62
C GLY A 38 -0.88 -12.53 -23.01
N ARG A 39 -2.20 -12.73 -23.02
CA ARG A 39 -3.19 -11.68 -23.31
C ARG A 39 -3.61 -10.86 -22.10
N PHE A 40 -3.35 -11.35 -20.89
CA PHE A 40 -3.74 -10.67 -19.66
C PHE A 40 -2.73 -9.56 -19.32
N VAL A 41 -3.20 -8.34 -19.07
CA VAL A 41 -2.37 -7.20 -18.67
C VAL A 41 -2.52 -7.03 -17.17
N ALA A 42 -1.48 -7.39 -16.41
CA ALA A 42 -1.49 -7.31 -14.95
C ALA A 42 -1.16 -5.91 -14.43
N VAL A 43 -0.31 -5.17 -15.15
CA VAL A 43 0.04 -3.77 -14.88
C VAL A 43 0.06 -3.03 -16.22
N ASP A 44 -0.58 -1.87 -16.30
CA ASP A 44 -0.94 -1.21 -17.56
C ASP A 44 -0.61 0.29 -17.55
N GLY A 45 0.69 0.62 -17.58
CA GLY A 45 1.18 1.99 -17.62
C GLY A 45 1.11 2.67 -16.26
N LEU A 46 1.55 1.97 -15.21
CA LEU A 46 1.54 2.50 -13.84
C LEU A 46 2.68 3.50 -13.64
N ASP A 47 2.34 4.68 -13.11
CA ASP A 47 3.27 5.71 -12.63
C ASP A 47 3.13 5.82 -11.10
N LEU A 48 4.24 5.83 -10.37
CA LEU A 48 4.23 5.83 -8.90
C LEU A 48 5.56 6.34 -8.33
N ASP A 49 5.47 7.26 -7.37
CA ASP A 49 6.61 7.68 -6.53
C ASP A 49 6.32 7.47 -5.05
N ILE A 50 7.26 6.78 -4.38
CA ILE A 50 7.29 6.56 -2.95
C ILE A 50 8.49 7.28 -2.37
N ARG A 51 8.23 8.21 -1.46
CA ARG A 51 9.24 9.06 -0.81
C ARG A 51 10.02 8.26 0.23
N ARG A 52 11.26 8.68 0.49
CA ARG A 52 12.07 8.09 1.57
C ARG A 52 11.43 8.39 2.93
N GLY A 53 11.38 7.37 3.79
CA GLY A 53 10.87 7.44 5.15
C GLY A 53 9.34 7.44 5.26
N GLU A 54 8.60 7.26 4.16
CA GLU A 54 7.14 7.15 4.19
C GLU A 54 6.68 5.68 4.21
N ILE A 55 5.51 5.45 4.81
CA ILE A 55 4.72 4.24 4.62
C ILE A 55 3.74 4.50 3.48
N PHE A 56 3.95 3.83 2.36
CA PHE A 56 3.02 3.85 1.23
C PHE A 56 2.18 2.57 1.22
N ALA A 57 0.85 2.71 1.24
CA ALA A 57 -0.07 1.58 1.09
C ALA A 57 -0.60 1.50 -0.35
N LEU A 58 -0.31 0.41 -1.05
CA LEU A 58 -0.92 0.07 -2.32
C LEU A 58 -2.17 -0.78 -2.08
N LEU A 59 -3.32 -0.14 -2.25
CA LEU A 59 -4.65 -0.67 -1.96
C LEU A 59 -5.36 -1.08 -3.24
N GLY A 60 -6.02 -2.23 -3.24
CA GLY A 60 -6.81 -2.67 -4.39
C GLY A 60 -7.33 -4.09 -4.22
N PRO A 61 -8.29 -4.53 -5.06
CA PRO A 61 -8.82 -5.88 -4.99
C PRO A 61 -7.77 -6.94 -5.40
N ASN A 62 -8.09 -8.20 -5.17
CA ASN A 62 -7.28 -9.31 -5.67
C ASN A 62 -7.23 -9.28 -7.19
N GLY A 63 -6.03 -9.51 -7.75
CA GLY A 63 -5.79 -9.41 -9.19
C GLY A 63 -5.66 -7.99 -9.75
N ALA A 64 -5.67 -6.94 -8.90
CA ALA A 64 -5.50 -5.56 -9.35
C ALA A 64 -4.09 -5.22 -9.87
N GLY A 65 -3.09 -6.08 -9.61
CA GLY A 65 -1.70 -5.86 -10.02
C GLY A 65 -0.73 -5.60 -8.86
N LYS A 66 -1.19 -5.51 -7.60
CA LYS A 66 -0.39 -5.21 -6.40
C LYS A 66 0.90 -6.04 -6.29
N THR A 67 0.74 -7.36 -6.14
CA THR A 67 1.86 -8.31 -6.01
C THR A 67 2.77 -8.27 -7.24
N THR A 68 2.22 -8.15 -8.45
CA THR A 68 3.03 -8.03 -9.67
C THR A 68 3.89 -6.76 -9.67
N THR A 69 3.36 -5.62 -9.23
CA THR A 69 4.12 -4.37 -9.10
C THR A 69 5.21 -4.51 -8.04
N VAL A 70 4.88 -5.09 -6.88
CA VAL A 70 5.85 -5.32 -5.79
C VAL A 70 6.98 -6.25 -6.20
N GLU A 71 6.68 -7.40 -6.78
CA GLU A 71 7.70 -8.36 -7.24
C GLU A 71 8.63 -7.79 -8.32
N ILE A 72 8.15 -6.82 -9.12
CA ILE A 72 8.99 -6.08 -10.07
C ILE A 72 9.94 -5.14 -9.32
N CYS A 73 9.45 -4.40 -8.32
CA CYS A 73 10.28 -3.54 -7.48
C CYS A 73 11.31 -4.33 -6.65
N GLU A 74 10.98 -5.55 -6.23
CA GLU A 74 11.87 -6.46 -5.52
C GLU A 74 12.92 -7.12 -6.43
N GLY A 75 12.73 -7.03 -7.76
CA GLY A 75 13.61 -7.67 -8.74
C GLY A 75 13.37 -9.17 -8.92
N TYR A 76 12.26 -9.71 -8.41
CA TYR A 76 11.85 -11.11 -8.64
C TYR A 76 11.13 -11.30 -9.98
N ARG A 77 10.67 -10.21 -10.59
CA ARG A 77 9.90 -10.25 -11.83
C ARG A 77 10.36 -9.22 -12.84
N ALA A 78 10.57 -9.66 -14.08
CA ALA A 78 10.83 -8.76 -15.20
C ALA A 78 9.55 -8.06 -15.67
N ARG A 79 9.66 -6.76 -15.98
CA ARG A 79 8.60 -5.95 -16.63
C ARG A 79 8.66 -6.08 -18.15
N ASN A 80 7.55 -5.77 -18.84
CA ASN A 80 7.51 -5.74 -20.30
C ASN A 80 7.87 -4.36 -20.87
N ALA A 81 7.54 -3.29 -20.15
CA ALA A 81 7.89 -1.91 -20.50
C ALA A 81 7.86 -1.01 -19.26
N GLY A 82 8.29 0.23 -19.45
CA GLY A 82 8.38 1.26 -18.40
C GLY A 82 9.74 1.26 -17.72
N ASP A 83 9.95 2.27 -16.89
CA ASP A 83 11.18 2.51 -16.16
C ASP A 83 10.91 2.39 -14.66
N VAL A 84 11.81 1.72 -13.94
CA VAL A 84 11.70 1.49 -12.49
C VAL A 84 13.05 1.77 -11.85
N ARG A 85 13.05 2.61 -10.81
CA ARG A 85 14.19 2.78 -9.90
C ARG A 85 13.75 2.50 -8.48
N VAL A 86 14.53 1.68 -7.79
CA VAL A 86 14.35 1.37 -6.37
C VAL A 86 15.68 1.64 -5.69
N LEU A 87 15.70 2.61 -4.78
CA LEU A 87 16.91 3.12 -4.13
C LEU A 87 18.01 3.49 -5.15
N GLY A 88 17.60 4.10 -6.27
CA GLY A 88 18.49 4.56 -7.34
C GLY A 88 18.95 3.49 -8.33
N GLN A 89 18.59 2.22 -8.15
CA GLN A 89 18.99 1.10 -9.01
C GLN A 89 17.78 0.55 -9.79
N ASP A 90 17.98 0.08 -11.02
CA ASP A 90 16.98 -0.71 -11.72
C ASP A 90 16.91 -2.13 -11.11
N PRO A 91 15.75 -2.57 -10.59
CA PRO A 91 15.59 -3.91 -10.01
C PRO A 91 15.96 -5.07 -10.94
N ALA A 92 15.84 -4.88 -12.27
CA ALA A 92 16.20 -5.90 -13.25
C ALA A 92 17.71 -6.22 -13.22
N ASP A 93 18.53 -5.25 -12.82
CA ASP A 93 19.99 -5.36 -12.71
C ASP A 93 20.46 -5.40 -11.24
N GLY A 94 19.56 -5.68 -10.31
CA GLY A 94 19.78 -5.62 -8.87
C GLY A 94 20.86 -6.60 -8.38
N ALA A 95 22.05 -6.07 -8.08
CA ALA A 95 23.16 -6.84 -7.50
C ALA A 95 22.93 -7.16 -6.00
N ARG A 96 23.76 -8.05 -5.44
CA ARG A 96 23.65 -8.47 -4.02
C ARG A 96 23.71 -7.29 -3.03
N ALA A 97 24.55 -6.29 -3.29
CA ALA A 97 24.66 -5.11 -2.44
C ALA A 97 23.39 -4.24 -2.44
N TRP A 98 22.66 -4.19 -3.57
CA TRP A 98 21.36 -3.54 -3.63
C TRP A 98 20.30 -4.37 -2.91
N LYS A 99 20.26 -5.70 -3.15
CA LYS A 99 19.33 -6.61 -2.45
C LYS A 99 19.48 -6.56 -0.94
N ALA A 100 20.70 -6.36 -0.43
CA ALA A 100 20.97 -6.21 0.99
C ALA A 100 20.30 -4.98 1.64
N GLN A 101 19.92 -3.97 0.85
CA GLN A 101 19.20 -2.78 1.32
C GLN A 101 17.67 -3.01 1.40
N LEU A 102 17.18 -4.13 0.88
CA LEU A 102 15.76 -4.48 0.84
C LEU A 102 15.43 -5.48 1.94
N GLY A 103 14.35 -5.22 2.66
CA GLY A 103 13.68 -6.20 3.51
C GLY A 103 12.42 -6.67 2.81
N ILE A 104 12.17 -7.98 2.78
CA ILE A 104 11.00 -8.55 2.13
C ILE A 104 10.32 -9.50 3.10
N VAL A 105 9.07 -9.18 3.47
CA VAL A 105 8.27 -9.97 4.42
C VAL A 105 7.20 -10.73 3.66
N LEU A 106 7.56 -11.90 3.15
CA LEU A 106 6.66 -12.79 2.42
C LEU A 106 5.62 -13.42 3.36
N GLN A 107 4.43 -13.77 2.85
CA GLN A 107 3.33 -14.37 3.63
C GLN A 107 3.62 -15.79 4.16
N SER A 108 4.67 -16.47 3.70
CA SER A 108 4.94 -17.87 4.10
C SER A 108 6.43 -18.19 4.05
N GLY A 109 7.08 -18.37 5.21
CA GLY A 109 8.46 -18.86 5.22
C GLY A 109 8.93 -19.46 6.54
N ALA A 110 8.73 -18.77 7.66
CA ALA A 110 9.40 -19.16 8.90
C ALA A 110 8.75 -20.34 9.66
N GLY A 111 7.48 -20.65 9.36
CA GLY A 111 6.63 -21.53 10.16
C GLY A 111 7.07 -23.00 10.25
N ASP A 112 7.78 -23.53 9.26
CA ASP A 112 8.14 -24.96 9.22
C ASP A 112 9.59 -25.24 9.63
N SER A 113 10.32 -24.21 10.06
CA SER A 113 11.71 -24.34 10.48
C SER A 113 11.86 -25.14 11.78
N GLN A 114 12.91 -25.96 11.85
CA GLN A 114 13.33 -26.67 13.06
C GLN A 114 14.26 -25.82 13.94
N LEU A 115 14.73 -24.69 13.42
CA LEU A 115 15.56 -23.73 14.14
C LEU A 115 14.72 -22.94 15.14
N THR A 116 15.35 -22.52 16.23
CA THR A 116 14.80 -21.55 17.17
C THR A 116 14.75 -20.16 16.55
N THR A 117 13.87 -19.29 17.05
CA THR A 117 13.72 -17.90 16.60
C THR A 117 15.08 -17.18 16.53
N ARG A 118 15.89 -17.31 17.58
CA ARG A 118 17.24 -16.73 17.64
C ARG A 118 18.17 -17.33 16.59
N GLU A 119 18.22 -18.66 16.47
CA GLU A 119 19.07 -19.33 15.47
C GLU A 119 18.72 -18.90 14.04
N MET A 120 17.43 -18.71 13.74
CA MET A 120 16.99 -18.22 12.44
C MET A 120 17.51 -16.80 12.17
N LEU A 121 17.41 -15.90 13.16
CA LEU A 121 17.93 -14.53 13.03
C LEU A 121 19.44 -14.52 12.92
N THR A 122 20.16 -15.29 13.74
CA THR A 122 21.62 -15.43 13.64
C THR A 122 22.05 -15.95 12.27
N ALA A 123 21.37 -16.98 11.74
CA ALA A 123 21.64 -17.50 10.41
C ALA A 123 21.37 -16.46 9.33
N GLN A 124 20.23 -15.76 9.40
CA GLN A 124 19.86 -14.74 8.42
C GLN A 124 20.81 -13.53 8.46
N ALA A 125 21.24 -13.10 9.66
CA ALA A 125 22.21 -12.02 9.84
C ALA A 125 23.53 -12.30 9.11
N SER A 126 23.97 -13.55 9.04
CA SER A 126 25.23 -13.95 8.38
C SER A 126 25.27 -13.68 6.87
N TYR A 127 24.13 -13.41 6.23
CA TYR A 127 24.07 -13.08 4.81
C TYR A 127 24.37 -11.61 4.50
N TYR A 128 24.39 -10.74 5.52
CA TYR A 128 24.54 -9.30 5.40
C TYR A 128 25.91 -8.84 5.93
N ALA A 129 26.45 -7.77 5.36
CA ALA A 129 27.72 -7.20 5.81
C ALA A 129 27.57 -6.39 7.11
N ASP A 130 26.40 -5.80 7.34
CA ASP A 130 26.09 -4.94 8.49
C ASP A 130 24.69 -5.26 9.04
N PRO A 131 24.46 -6.49 9.56
CA PRO A 131 23.18 -6.86 10.13
C PRO A 131 22.93 -6.11 11.45
N ARG A 132 21.67 -6.08 11.88
CA ARG A 132 21.30 -5.78 13.27
C ARG A 132 21.72 -6.94 14.19
N ASP A 133 21.83 -6.67 15.47
CA ASP A 133 21.99 -7.74 16.46
C ASP A 133 20.70 -8.58 16.51
N PRO A 134 20.75 -9.92 16.40
CA PRO A 134 19.59 -10.78 16.61
C PRO A 134 18.81 -10.48 17.91
N ASP A 135 19.49 -10.10 18.99
CA ASP A 135 18.84 -9.75 20.26
C ASP A 135 18.06 -8.43 20.20
N GLU A 136 18.67 -7.40 19.59
CA GLU A 136 18.00 -6.12 19.32
C GLU A 136 16.74 -6.34 18.48
N VAL A 137 16.83 -7.19 17.45
CA VAL A 137 15.67 -7.48 16.59
C VAL A 137 14.58 -8.24 17.35
N LEU A 138 14.94 -9.22 18.20
CA LEU A 138 13.98 -9.93 19.03
C LEU A 138 13.22 -8.99 19.97
N GLU A 139 13.93 -8.04 20.58
CA GLU A 139 13.31 -7.01 21.42
C GLU A 139 12.36 -6.13 20.60
N LEU A 140 12.82 -5.63 19.45
CA LEU A 140 12.05 -4.77 18.56
C LEU A 140 10.74 -5.40 18.11
N VAL A 141 10.75 -6.70 17.77
CA VAL A 141 9.53 -7.42 17.38
C VAL A 141 8.77 -8.05 18.55
N GLY A 142 9.23 -7.89 19.79
CA GLY A 142 8.59 -8.42 21.00
C GLY A 142 8.61 -9.96 21.09
N LEU A 143 9.71 -10.59 20.66
CA LEU A 143 9.90 -12.05 20.67
C LEU A 143 11.04 -12.51 21.60
N THR A 144 11.57 -11.65 22.48
CA THR A 144 12.67 -11.98 23.40
C THR A 144 12.41 -13.27 24.20
N GLU A 145 11.22 -13.42 24.79
CA GLU A 145 10.85 -14.64 25.55
C GLU A 145 10.70 -15.89 24.66
N LYS A 146 10.63 -15.72 23.34
CA LYS A 146 10.49 -16.78 22.34
C LYS A 146 11.80 -17.04 21.59
N ALA A 147 12.92 -16.47 22.05
CA ALA A 147 14.24 -16.64 21.43
C ALA A 147 14.62 -18.13 21.25
N GLY A 148 14.37 -18.96 22.26
CA GLY A 148 14.66 -20.40 22.26
C GLY A 148 13.52 -21.29 21.74
N VAL A 149 12.42 -20.71 21.24
CA VAL A 149 11.28 -21.46 20.72
C VAL A 149 11.47 -21.70 19.23
N ARG A 150 11.17 -22.91 18.76
CA ARG A 150 11.22 -23.25 17.33
C ARG A 150 10.13 -22.54 16.54
N GLY A 151 10.42 -22.12 15.31
CA GLY A 151 9.46 -21.43 14.44
C GLY A 151 8.10 -22.14 14.33
N LYS A 152 8.10 -23.47 14.21
CA LYS A 152 6.88 -24.29 14.18
C LYS A 152 6.02 -24.27 15.44
N SER A 153 6.60 -23.90 16.58
CA SER A 153 5.90 -23.84 17.86
C SER A 153 5.37 -22.44 18.18
N LEU A 154 5.63 -21.46 17.31
CA LEU A 154 5.08 -20.11 17.43
C LEU A 154 3.61 -20.06 17.00
N SER A 155 2.81 -19.21 17.65
CA SER A 155 1.46 -18.86 17.20
C SER A 155 1.51 -18.10 15.86
N GLY A 156 0.37 -17.97 15.15
CA GLY A 156 0.31 -17.25 13.88
C GLY A 156 0.87 -15.82 13.96
N GLY A 157 0.45 -15.04 14.96
CA GLY A 157 0.96 -13.68 15.19
C GLY A 157 2.45 -13.64 15.53
N GLN A 158 2.96 -14.61 16.30
CA GLN A 158 4.38 -14.73 16.61
C GLN A 158 5.21 -15.09 15.37
N ARG A 159 4.71 -15.99 14.51
CA ARG A 159 5.38 -16.34 13.24
C ARG A 159 5.51 -15.12 12.33
N ARG A 160 4.47 -14.29 12.23
CA ARG A 160 4.56 -13.07 11.42
C ARG A 160 5.55 -12.06 11.99
N ARG A 161 5.59 -11.90 13.32
CA ARG A 161 6.62 -11.07 13.97
C ARG A 161 8.02 -11.58 13.65
N LEU A 162 8.21 -12.90 13.58
CA LEU A 162 9.45 -13.51 13.12
C LEU A 162 9.69 -13.24 11.62
N ASP A 163 8.68 -13.29 10.75
CA ASP A 163 8.85 -12.91 9.34
C ASP A 163 9.34 -11.46 9.21
N VAL A 164 8.78 -10.53 10.00
CA VAL A 164 9.26 -9.14 10.04
C VAL A 164 10.69 -9.07 10.56
N ALA A 165 10.99 -9.79 11.65
CA ALA A 165 12.34 -9.86 12.22
C ALA A 165 13.38 -10.30 11.17
N LEU A 166 13.06 -11.33 10.39
CA LEU A 166 13.90 -11.81 9.29
C LEU A 166 14.00 -10.80 8.14
N GLY A 167 12.95 -10.03 7.90
CA GLY A 167 12.96 -8.94 6.91
C GLY A 167 13.83 -7.75 7.33
N ILE A 168 13.93 -7.46 8.62
CA ILE A 168 14.64 -6.27 9.13
C ILE A 168 16.05 -6.54 9.67
N ILE A 169 16.44 -7.80 9.87
CA ILE A 169 17.77 -8.18 10.39
C ILE A 169 18.92 -7.65 9.53
N GLY A 170 18.70 -7.49 8.21
CA GLY A 170 19.67 -6.90 7.29
C GLY A 170 19.81 -5.38 7.37
N ARG A 171 19.11 -4.73 8.30
CA ARG A 171 19.02 -3.26 8.43
C ARG A 171 18.57 -2.57 7.11
N PRO A 172 17.44 -3.00 6.52
CA PRO A 172 17.02 -2.52 5.22
C PRO A 172 16.66 -1.02 5.24
N THR A 173 16.89 -0.35 4.13
CA THR A 173 16.42 1.03 3.88
C THR A 173 14.97 1.05 3.39
N LEU A 174 14.56 -0.03 2.71
CA LEU A 174 13.21 -0.20 2.15
C LEU A 174 12.66 -1.58 2.53
N LEU A 175 11.46 -1.60 3.09
CA LEU A 175 10.77 -2.82 3.52
C LEU A 175 9.50 -3.04 2.69
N PHE A 176 9.39 -4.20 2.04
CA PHE A 176 8.19 -4.65 1.35
C PHE A 176 7.36 -5.55 2.28
N LEU A 177 6.08 -5.23 2.40
CA LEU A 177 5.10 -5.96 3.20
C LEU A 177 3.94 -6.38 2.31
N ASP A 178 3.92 -7.64 1.86
CA ASP A 178 2.79 -8.14 1.06
C ASP A 178 1.70 -8.70 1.98
N GLU A 179 0.54 -8.02 2.02
CA GLU A 179 -0.64 -8.37 2.81
C GLU A 179 -0.34 -8.92 4.22
N PRO A 180 0.29 -8.11 5.09
CA PRO A 180 0.99 -8.64 6.25
C PRO A 180 0.11 -8.96 7.45
N THR A 181 -1.14 -8.51 7.46
CA THR A 181 -2.09 -8.76 8.55
C THR A 181 -3.23 -9.70 8.14
N THR A 182 -3.15 -10.32 6.96
CA THR A 182 -4.12 -11.33 6.50
C THR A 182 -4.16 -12.50 7.48
N GLY A 183 -5.37 -12.84 7.94
CA GLY A 183 -5.60 -13.91 8.92
C GLY A 183 -5.32 -13.54 10.38
N PHE A 184 -5.07 -12.26 10.68
CA PHE A 184 -4.88 -11.80 12.05
C PHE A 184 -6.21 -11.54 12.75
N ASP A 185 -6.26 -11.88 14.04
CA ASP A 185 -7.27 -11.33 14.94
C ASP A 185 -7.04 -9.81 15.17
N PRO A 186 -8.05 -9.07 15.66
CA PRO A 186 -7.95 -7.63 15.83
C PRO A 186 -6.83 -7.16 16.76
N GLU A 187 -6.50 -7.93 17.81
CA GLU A 187 -5.45 -7.56 18.76
C GLU A 187 -4.07 -7.71 18.13
N ALA A 188 -3.81 -8.85 17.49
CA ALA A 188 -2.57 -9.11 16.76
C ALA A 188 -2.33 -8.07 15.67
N ARG A 189 -3.38 -7.62 14.99
CA ARG A 189 -3.31 -6.57 13.96
C ARG A 189 -2.83 -5.24 14.55
N ARG A 190 -3.43 -4.78 15.65
CA ARG A 190 -3.01 -3.53 16.32
C ARG A 190 -1.56 -3.59 16.80
N GLN A 191 -1.14 -4.74 17.33
CA GLN A 191 0.24 -4.93 17.75
C GLN A 191 1.22 -4.89 16.57
N PHE A 192 0.85 -5.51 15.44
CA PHE A 192 1.63 -5.41 14.21
C PHE A 192 1.72 -3.97 13.71
N TRP A 193 0.62 -3.23 13.74
CA TRP A 193 0.63 -1.81 13.37
C TRP A 193 1.58 -0.97 14.23
N SER A 194 1.62 -1.25 15.53
CA SER A 194 2.58 -0.60 16.45
C SER A 194 4.02 -0.85 16.02
N LEU A 195 4.36 -2.10 15.68
CA LEU A 195 5.69 -2.47 15.18
C LEU A 195 6.05 -1.71 13.89
N ILE A 196 5.11 -1.67 12.93
CA ILE A 196 5.34 -0.97 11.66
C ILE A 196 5.58 0.53 11.87
N ARG A 197 4.81 1.18 12.76
CA ARG A 197 5.03 2.59 13.11
C ARG A 197 6.40 2.83 13.72
N SER A 198 6.86 1.97 14.63
CA SER A 198 8.20 2.07 15.20
C SER A 198 9.30 1.92 14.14
N LEU A 199 9.13 1.05 13.15
CA LEU A 199 10.09 0.94 12.04
C LEU A 199 10.17 2.20 11.17
N ARG A 200 9.01 2.86 10.94
CA ARG A 200 8.94 4.16 10.26
C ARG A 200 9.65 5.25 11.08
N GLU A 201 9.46 5.29 12.40
CA GLU A 201 10.14 6.26 13.28
C GLU A 201 11.66 6.11 13.24
N LEU A 202 12.17 4.91 12.95
CA LEU A 202 13.59 4.64 12.70
C LEU A 202 14.06 5.04 11.28
N GLY A 203 13.19 5.65 10.48
CA GLY A 203 13.49 6.14 9.12
C GLY A 203 13.35 5.11 7.99
N THR A 204 12.79 3.93 8.28
CA THR A 204 12.60 2.88 7.26
C THR A 204 11.52 3.29 6.28
N THR A 205 11.79 3.19 4.97
CA THR A 205 10.75 3.39 3.94
C THR A 205 9.98 2.09 3.76
N MET A 206 8.66 2.14 3.55
CA MET A 206 7.85 0.93 3.52
C MET A 206 6.83 0.96 2.38
N LEU A 207 6.79 -0.11 1.59
CA LEU A 207 5.69 -0.39 0.65
C LEU A 207 4.86 -1.53 1.20
N LEU A 208 3.64 -1.20 1.60
CA LEU A 208 2.63 -2.13 2.09
C LEU A 208 1.63 -2.41 0.97
N THR A 209 1.33 -3.67 0.68
CA THR A 209 0.11 -4.02 -0.05
C THR A 209 -0.95 -4.46 0.93
N THR A 210 -2.17 -4.04 0.68
CA THR A 210 -3.30 -4.50 1.48
C THR A 210 -4.59 -4.44 0.68
N HIS A 211 -5.57 -5.20 1.12
CA HIS A 211 -6.97 -5.01 0.73
C HIS A 211 -7.82 -4.55 1.93
N TYR A 212 -7.18 -4.31 3.08
CA TYR A 212 -7.80 -3.84 4.31
C TYR A 212 -7.67 -2.32 4.41
N LEU A 213 -8.81 -1.64 4.45
CA LEU A 213 -8.88 -0.19 4.46
C LEU A 213 -8.48 0.41 5.81
N ASP A 214 -8.84 -0.27 6.90
CA ASP A 214 -8.44 0.09 8.26
C ASP A 214 -6.93 0.06 8.43
N GLU A 215 -6.24 -0.86 7.76
CA GLU A 215 -4.78 -0.92 7.75
C GLU A 215 -4.15 0.25 6.99
N ALA A 216 -4.65 0.56 5.79
CA ALA A 216 -4.20 1.71 5.03
C ALA A 216 -4.44 3.03 5.80
N GLU A 217 -5.59 3.18 6.45
CA GLU A 217 -5.93 4.36 7.25
C GLU A 217 -5.08 4.47 8.53
N ALA A 218 -4.75 3.35 9.17
CA ALA A 218 -3.97 3.36 10.40
C ALA A 218 -2.47 3.53 10.19
N LEU A 219 -1.92 3.08 9.06
CA LEU A 219 -0.47 3.02 8.84
C LEU A 219 0.06 3.99 7.80
N ALA A 220 -0.68 4.22 6.72
CA ALA A 220 -0.11 4.83 5.54
C ALA A 220 0.01 6.34 5.69
N ASP A 221 1.17 6.88 5.31
CA ASP A 221 1.31 8.31 5.05
C ASP A 221 0.56 8.67 3.75
N ARG A 222 0.63 7.79 2.75
CA ARG A 222 -0.08 7.89 1.46
C ARG A 222 -0.62 6.55 1.01
N VAL A 223 -1.79 6.58 0.38
CA VAL A 223 -2.47 5.42 -0.19
C VAL A 223 -2.55 5.59 -1.69
N GLY A 224 -2.13 4.57 -2.43
CA GLY A 224 -2.37 4.44 -3.86
C GLY A 224 -3.45 3.40 -4.13
N VAL A 225 -4.53 3.78 -4.82
CA VAL A 225 -5.58 2.84 -5.23
C VAL A 225 -5.26 2.28 -6.60
N ILE A 226 -5.05 0.97 -6.70
CA ILE A 226 -4.81 0.27 -7.96
C ILE A 226 -6.02 -0.58 -8.35
N THR A 227 -6.43 -0.50 -9.62
CA THR A 227 -7.45 -1.36 -10.21
C THR A 227 -7.08 -1.70 -11.65
N ARG A 228 -7.27 -2.97 -12.05
CA ARG A 228 -6.96 -3.45 -13.41
C ARG A 228 -5.57 -3.04 -13.92
N GLY A 229 -4.56 -3.07 -13.04
CA GLY A 229 -3.19 -2.74 -13.37
C GLY A 229 -2.88 -1.25 -13.49
N ARG A 230 -3.82 -0.36 -13.16
CA ARG A 230 -3.67 1.11 -13.23
C ARG A 230 -3.85 1.75 -11.87
N LEU A 231 -3.04 2.75 -11.59
CA LEU A 231 -3.19 3.59 -10.40
C LEU A 231 -4.29 4.62 -10.68
N VAL A 232 -5.33 4.62 -9.84
CA VAL A 232 -6.51 5.49 -9.97
C VAL A 232 -6.27 6.81 -9.26
N GLU A 233 -5.73 6.74 -8.05
CA GLU A 233 -5.51 7.90 -7.20
C GLU A 233 -4.36 7.62 -6.24
N VAL A 234 -3.65 8.69 -5.87
CA VAL A 234 -2.72 8.69 -4.75
C VAL A 234 -3.03 9.89 -3.86
N ALA A 235 -3.35 9.63 -2.60
CA ALA A 235 -3.66 10.67 -1.63
C ALA A 235 -3.21 10.26 -0.23
N VAL A 236 -3.16 11.22 0.70
CA VAL A 236 -3.16 10.85 2.13
C VAL A 236 -4.50 10.18 2.45
N PRO A 237 -4.56 9.23 3.41
CA PRO A 237 -5.81 8.50 3.68
C PRO A 237 -7.00 9.43 3.93
N SER A 238 -6.81 10.56 4.62
CA SER A 238 -7.89 11.53 4.92
C SER A 238 -8.51 12.13 3.67
N LEU A 239 -7.77 12.31 2.58
CA LEU A 239 -8.21 12.98 1.36
C LEU A 239 -8.69 12.03 0.25
N LEU A 240 -8.52 10.71 0.41
CA LEU A 240 -8.80 9.74 -0.65
C LEU A 240 -10.24 9.85 -1.16
N GLY A 241 -10.38 9.94 -2.49
CA GLY A 241 -11.64 10.12 -3.22
C GLY A 241 -12.50 11.28 -2.72
N GLY A 242 -11.87 12.35 -2.23
CA GLY A 242 -12.54 13.60 -1.88
C GLY A 242 -13.45 13.52 -0.65
N ARG A 243 -13.29 12.49 0.20
CA ARG A 243 -14.20 12.20 1.34
C ARG A 243 -14.43 13.36 2.31
N GLU A 244 -13.42 14.22 2.51
CA GLU A 244 -13.56 15.40 3.38
C GLU A 244 -14.55 16.43 2.83
N THR A 245 -14.77 16.44 1.52
CA THR A 245 -15.68 17.36 0.83
C THR A 245 -16.97 16.70 0.37
N ALA A 246 -17.07 15.37 0.46
CA ALA A 246 -18.26 14.64 0.07
C ALA A 246 -19.48 15.04 0.94
N PRO A 247 -20.69 15.15 0.34
CA PRO A 247 -21.91 15.42 1.08
C PRO A 247 -22.10 14.45 2.25
N ALA A 248 -22.53 14.98 3.40
CA ALA A 248 -22.92 14.13 4.51
C ALA A 248 -24.23 13.41 4.17
N VAL A 249 -24.33 12.14 4.54
CA VAL A 249 -25.57 11.37 4.46
C VAL A 249 -26.27 11.49 5.81
N VAL A 250 -27.44 12.13 5.81
CA VAL A 250 -28.36 12.19 6.94
C VAL A 250 -29.39 11.07 6.75
N SER A 251 -29.60 10.26 7.79
CA SER A 251 -30.55 9.15 7.74
C SER A 251 -31.41 9.11 8.99
N TRP A 252 -32.71 8.86 8.81
CA TRP A 252 -33.71 8.86 9.87
C TRP A 252 -34.86 7.91 9.52
N THR A 253 -35.72 7.62 10.47
CA THR A 253 -36.93 6.81 10.25
C THR A 253 -38.17 7.72 10.27
N GLU A 254 -39.01 7.63 9.24
CA GLU A 254 -40.27 8.38 9.10
C GLU A 254 -41.35 7.41 8.63
N ASP A 255 -42.47 7.33 9.37
CA ASP A 255 -43.58 6.39 9.14
C ASP A 255 -43.13 4.92 9.04
N GLY A 256 -42.13 4.53 9.83
CA GLY A 256 -41.56 3.18 9.83
C GLY A 256 -40.64 2.88 8.63
N VAL A 257 -40.34 3.88 7.79
CA VAL A 257 -39.45 3.75 6.63
C VAL A 257 -38.14 4.48 6.88
N ARG A 258 -37.01 3.80 6.62
CA ARG A 258 -35.69 4.42 6.63
C ARG A 258 -35.56 5.38 5.45
N ARG A 259 -35.26 6.64 5.74
CA ARG A 259 -34.96 7.71 4.77
C ARG A 259 -33.49 8.04 4.82
N THR A 260 -32.94 8.46 3.68
CA THR A 260 -31.56 8.94 3.54
C THR A 260 -31.55 10.15 2.62
N GLU A 261 -30.74 11.15 2.96
CA GLU A 261 -30.52 12.34 2.13
C GLU A 261 -29.06 12.76 2.19
N ALA A 262 -28.45 12.94 1.01
CA ALA A 262 -27.10 13.46 0.88
C ALA A 262 -27.13 15.00 0.82
N THR A 263 -26.37 15.67 1.68
CA THR A 263 -26.38 17.13 1.78
C THR A 263 -25.00 17.70 2.12
N ALA A 264 -24.65 18.82 1.48
CA ALA A 264 -23.46 19.59 1.84
C ALA A 264 -23.66 20.42 3.13
N THR A 265 -24.91 20.58 3.58
CA THR A 265 -25.29 21.41 4.73
C THR A 265 -26.11 20.60 5.74
N PRO A 266 -25.52 19.59 6.41
CA PRO A 266 -26.26 18.69 7.30
C PRO A 266 -26.98 19.43 8.44
N THR A 267 -26.39 20.50 8.98
CA THR A 267 -27.02 21.31 10.03
C THR A 267 -28.31 22.01 9.57
N ALA A 268 -28.40 22.41 8.30
CA ALA A 268 -29.61 23.03 7.76
C ALA A 268 -30.75 22.00 7.63
N LEU A 269 -30.43 20.81 7.10
CA LEU A 269 -31.37 19.70 6.99
C LEU A 269 -31.86 19.23 8.37
N LEU A 270 -30.95 19.12 9.36
CA LEU A 270 -31.34 18.77 10.73
C LEU A 270 -32.32 19.77 11.35
N ARG A 271 -32.17 21.06 11.03
CA ARG A 271 -33.10 22.10 11.52
C ARG A 271 -34.49 21.94 10.91
N GLU A 272 -34.57 21.57 9.64
CA GLU A 272 -35.84 21.25 8.98
C GLU A 272 -36.50 20.01 9.59
N LEU A 273 -35.72 18.93 9.77
CA LEU A 273 -36.19 17.69 10.39
C LEU A 273 -36.68 17.94 11.83
N ALA A 274 -35.96 18.74 12.62
CA ALA A 274 -36.39 19.10 13.97
C ALA A 274 -37.73 19.86 14.01
N GLY A 275 -38.07 20.58 12.94
CA GLY A 275 -39.40 21.21 12.79
C GLY A 275 -40.52 20.20 12.54
N ARG A 276 -40.22 19.05 11.92
CA ARG A 276 -41.16 17.95 11.66
C ARG A 276 -41.26 16.97 12.83
N PHE A 277 -40.17 16.77 13.57
CA PHE A 277 -40.05 15.87 14.70
C PHE A 277 -39.77 16.67 15.99
N PRO A 278 -40.82 17.19 16.67
CA PRO A 278 -40.67 18.16 17.74
C PRO A 278 -40.04 17.61 19.04
N ALA A 279 -39.91 16.29 19.19
CA ALA A 279 -39.28 15.67 20.36
C ALA A 279 -37.91 15.08 20.01
N GLU A 280 -37.88 14.08 19.13
CA GLU A 280 -36.67 13.39 18.70
C GLU A 280 -36.84 12.94 17.25
N ILE A 281 -35.78 13.05 16.45
CA ILE A 281 -35.75 12.51 15.09
C ILE A 281 -35.40 11.02 15.20
N PRO A 282 -36.32 10.09 14.88
CA PRO A 282 -36.11 8.67 15.13
C PRO A 282 -34.92 8.11 14.34
N ASP A 283 -34.08 7.32 15.00
CA ASP A 283 -32.90 6.64 14.46
C ASP A 283 -31.94 7.56 13.68
N LEU A 284 -31.86 8.83 14.07
CA LEU A 284 -31.03 9.83 13.39
C LEU A 284 -29.55 9.41 13.36
N ALA A 285 -28.96 9.40 12.17
CA ALA A 285 -27.53 9.31 11.98
C ALA A 285 -27.05 10.30 10.92
N VAL A 286 -25.95 10.99 11.20
CA VAL A 286 -25.27 11.91 10.28
C VAL A 286 -23.84 11.42 10.12
N ALA A 287 -23.50 10.97 8.91
CA ALA A 287 -22.18 10.45 8.61
C ALA A 287 -21.69 10.98 7.27
N ARG A 288 -20.37 11.17 7.14
CA ARG A 288 -19.73 11.32 5.83
C ARG A 288 -19.33 9.95 5.29
N PRO A 289 -19.15 9.80 3.96
CA PRO A 289 -18.68 8.55 3.37
C PRO A 289 -17.40 8.08 4.06
N THR A 290 -17.40 6.79 4.42
CA THR A 290 -16.21 6.12 4.95
C THR A 290 -15.16 5.92 3.85
N LEU A 291 -13.94 5.54 4.25
CA LEU A 291 -12.93 5.13 3.28
C LEU A 291 -13.41 3.97 2.40
N GLU A 292 -14.23 3.07 2.97
CA GLU A 292 -14.84 1.94 2.28
C GLU A 292 -15.84 2.35 1.22
N ASP A 293 -16.74 3.28 1.56
CA ASP A 293 -17.75 3.78 0.61
C ASP A 293 -17.08 4.39 -0.63
N VAL A 294 -16.06 5.22 -0.40
CA VAL A 294 -15.31 5.89 -1.47
C VAL A 294 -14.48 4.91 -2.28
N TYR A 295 -13.80 3.97 -1.63
CA TYR A 295 -13.04 2.93 -2.31
C TYR A 295 -13.95 2.05 -3.21
N LEU A 296 -15.14 1.68 -2.73
CA LEU A 296 -16.11 0.92 -3.52
C LEU A 296 -16.62 1.72 -4.72
N GLN A 297 -16.84 3.04 -4.58
CA GLN A 297 -17.18 3.92 -5.70
C GLN A 297 -16.06 3.96 -6.74
N MET A 298 -14.81 4.17 -6.32
CA MET A 298 -13.65 4.22 -7.23
C MET A 298 -13.46 2.91 -8.02
N ILE A 299 -13.72 1.76 -7.40
CA ILE A 299 -13.64 0.46 -8.10
C ILE A 299 -14.87 0.20 -8.97
N GLY A 300 -16.05 0.63 -8.51
CA GLY A 300 -17.32 0.49 -9.20
C GLY A 300 -17.38 1.32 -10.49
N GLU A 301 -16.90 2.56 -10.46
CA GLU A 301 -16.80 3.45 -11.63
C GLU A 301 -15.78 2.98 -12.65
N ALA A 302 -14.78 2.22 -12.22
CA ALA A 302 -13.83 1.61 -13.13
C ALA A 302 -14.43 0.42 -13.93
N ARG A 303 -15.70 0.04 -13.74
CA ARG A 303 -16.36 -1.08 -14.46
C ARG A 303 -16.74 -0.79 -15.90
#